data_AF-A0A9E2C2Q7-F1
#
_entry.id   AF-A0A9E2C2Q7-F1
#
_cell.length_a   1.000
_cell.length_b   1.000
_cell.length_c   1.000
_cell.angle_alpha   90.00
_cell.angle_beta   90.00
_cell.angle_gamma   90.00
#
_symmetry.space_group_name_H-M   'P 1'
#
loop_
_entity.id
_entity.type
_entity.pdbx_description
1 polymer ?
#
loop_
_entity_poly.entity_id
_entity_poly.type
_entity_poly.pdbx_seq_one_letter_code
_entity_poly.pdbx_strand_id
1 'polypeptide(L)' 'MWFILYYVVAISVLGLHFTGFLARNNLEWLVFILAVTVFPAVLYL' A
#
# COMPACT_ATOMS: atom_id res chain seq x y z
N MET A 1 -11.33 13.52 0.51
CA MET A 1 -11.15 12.91 1.85
C MET A 1 -10.67 11.46 1.75
N TRP A 2 -11.27 10.61 0.90
CA TRP A 2 -10.87 9.20 0.70
C TRP A 2 -9.45 9.00 0.15
N PHE A 3 -8.96 9.93 -0.66
CA PHE A 3 -7.58 9.93 -1.14
C PHE A 3 -6.53 9.98 -0.01
N ILE A 4 -6.82 10.69 1.08
CA ILE A 4 -5.97 10.73 2.27
C ILE A 4 -5.90 9.38 2.96
N LEU A 5 -7.03 8.66 3.07
CA LEU A 5 -7.05 7.30 3.63
C LEU A 5 -6.18 6.35 2.80
N TYR A 6 -6.25 6.46 1.47
CA TYR A 6 -5.38 5.68 0.58
C TYR A 6 -3.89 5.94 0.86
N TYR A 7 -3.51 7.20 1.04
CA TYR A 7 -2.13 7.57 1.38
C TYR A 7 -1.69 7.03 2.74
N VAL A 8 -2.55 7.11 3.76
CA VAL A 8 -2.24 6.56 5.10
C VAL A 8 -2.01 5.05 5.02
N VAL A 9 -2.85 4.32 4.29
CA VAL A 9 -2.68 2.87 4.08
C VAL A 9 -1.40 2.58 3.30
N ALA A 10 -1.13 3.31 2.21
CA ALA A 10 0.07 3.14 1.41
C ALA A 10 1.35 3.33 2.23
N ILE A 11 1.42 4.41 3.02
CA ILE A 11 2.57 4.69 3.90
C ILE A 11 2.74 3.58 4.94
N SER A 12 1.63 3.11 5.53
CA SER A 12 1.67 2.03 6.53
C SER A 12 2.20 0.73 5.95
N VAL A 13 1.72 0.34 4.75
CA VAL A 13 2.14 -0.88 4.07
C VAL A 13 3.60 -0.79 3.62
N LEU A 14 4.03 0.37 3.08
CA LEU A 14 5.43 0.60 2.75
C LEU A 14 6.32 0.52 4.00
N GLY A 15 5.90 1.12 5.11
CA GLY A 15 6.60 1.01 6.40
C GLY A 15 6.75 -0.45 6.85
N LEU A 16 5.66 -1.22 6.84
CA LEU A 16 5.65 -2.65 7.20
C LEU A 16 6.44 -3.53 6.22
N HIS A 17 6.57 -3.11 4.97
CA HIS A 17 7.40 -3.78 3.98
C HIS A 17 8.88 -3.61 4.32
N PHE A 18 9.33 -2.38 4.61
CA PHE A 18 10.72 -2.11 4.98
C PHE A 18 11.13 -2.74 6.31
N THR A 19 10.21 -2.95 7.26
CA THR A 19 10.50 -3.66 8.51
C THR A 19 10.55 -5.19 8.34
N GLY A 20 10.30 -5.71 7.14
CA GLY A 20 10.25 -7.16 6.86
C GLY A 20 9.04 -7.88 7.49
N PHE A 21 8.08 -7.13 8.05
CA PHE A 21 6.87 -7.70 8.65
C PHE A 21 5.97 -8.34 7.58
N LEU A 22 5.87 -7.71 6.41
CA LEU A 22 5.12 -8.28 5.28
C LEU A 22 5.72 -9.60 4.80
N ALA A 23 7.05 -9.69 4.69
CA ALA A 23 7.75 -10.92 4.29
C ALA A 23 7.52 -12.06 5.31
N ARG A 24 7.61 -11.74 6.61
CA ARG A 24 7.40 -12.70 7.70
C ARG A 24 5.97 -13.25 7.77
N ASN A 25 4.98 -12.46 7.37
CA ASN A 25 3.58 -12.87 7.36
C ASN A 25 3.10 -13.35 5.98
N ASN A 26 4.00 -13.48 5.00
CA ASN A 26 3.67 -13.86 3.62
C ASN A 26 2.66 -12.89 2.95
N LEU A 27 2.72 -11.61 3.32
CA LEU A 27 1.84 -10.53 2.89
C LEU A 27 2.51 -9.56 1.91
N GLU A 28 3.69 -9.88 1.38
CA GLU A 28 4.38 -9.06 0.36
C GLU A 28 3.51 -8.77 -0.86
N TRP A 29 2.53 -9.65 -1.13
CA TRP A 29 1.57 -9.46 -2.20
C TRP A 29 0.72 -8.18 -2.07
N LEU A 30 0.56 -7.65 -0.84
CA LEU A 30 -0.09 -6.35 -0.61
C LEU A 30 0.64 -5.20 -1.29
N VAL A 31 1.97 -5.27 -1.43
CA VAL A 31 2.76 -4.24 -2.12
C VAL A 31 2.42 -4.22 -3.61
N PHE A 32 2.27 -5.40 -4.23
CA PHE A 32 1.90 -5.50 -5.63
C PHE A 32 0.48 -4.98 -5.89
N ILE A 33 -0.47 -5.30 -5.01
CA ILE A 33 -1.83 -4.74 -5.10
C ILE A 33 -1.77 -3.21 -5.03
N LEU A 34 -1.09 -2.67 -4.01
CA LEU A 34 -0.95 -1.21 -3.81
C LEU A 34 -0.30 -0.52 -5.02
N ALA A 35 0.70 -1.16 -5.63
CA ALA A 35 1.36 -0.65 -6.83
C ALA A 35 0.41 -0.57 -8.03
N VAL A 36 -0.43 -1.59 -8.25
CA VAL A 36 -1.41 -1.60 -9.34
C VAL A 36 -2.54 -0.60 -9.07
N THR A 37 -3.01 -0.50 -7.82
CA THR A 37 -4.11 0.40 -7.46
C THR A 37 -3.69 1.86 -7.32
N VAL A 38 -2.38 2.15 -7.21
CA VAL A 38 -1.88 3.53 -7.07
C VAL A 38 -2.27 4.40 -8.27
N PHE A 39 -2.16 3.85 -9.47
CA PHE A 39 -2.47 4.58 -10.71
C PHE A 39 -3.95 4.97 -10.79
N PRO A 40 -4.93 4.05 -10.67
CA PRO A 40 -6.33 4.43 -10.67
C PRO A 40 -6.70 5.27 -9.44
N ALA A 41 -6.08 5.06 -8.27
CA ALA A 41 -6.33 5.89 -7.10
C ALA A 41 -5.89 7.35 -7.31
N VAL A 42 -4.78 7.60 -8.01
CA VAL A 42 -4.33 8.97 -8.35
C VAL A 42 -5.18 9.61 -9.45
N LEU A 43 -5.68 8.83 -10.39
CA LEU A 43 -6.41 9.35 -11.55
C LEU A 43 -7.89 9.63 -11.27
N TYR A 44 -8.53 8.88 -10.37
CA TYR A 44 -10.00 8.89 -10.22
C TYR A 44 -10.51 9.30 -8.83
N LEU A 45 -9.63 9.53 -7.84
CA LEU A 45 -9.99 9.62 -6.42
C LEU A 45 -9.49 10.93 -5.78
#